data_AF-A0A5C0NRA3-F1
#
_entry.id   AF-A0A5C0NRA3-F1
#
_cell.length_a   1.000
_cell.length_b   1.000
_cell.length_c   1.000
_cell.angle_alpha   90.00
_cell.angle_beta   90.00
_cell.angle_gamma   90.00
#
_symmetry.space_group_name_H-M   'P 1'
#
loop_
_entity.id
_entity.type
_entity.pdbx_description
1 polymer ?
#
loop_
_entity_poly.entity_id
_entity_poly.type
_entity_poly.pdbx_seq_one_letter_code
_entity_poly.pdbx_strand_id
1 'polypeptide(L)'
;GGKNFHFVHRSADVDSVVSGTLRSAFEYGGQKCSACSRLYAPRSLWPQIKGRLLEELGGIKVGNPAEDFGTFFSAVIDAKS
;
A
#
# COMPACT_ATOMS: atom_id res chain seq x y z
N GLY A 1 -0.70 -9.50 16.32
CA GLY A 1 -0.90 -9.80 14.88
C GLY A 1 -2.19 -9.19 14.39
N GLY A 2 -2.55 -9.41 13.13
CA GLY A 2 -3.78 -8.92 12.52
C GLY A 2 -3.84 -9.31 11.04
N LYS A 3 -5.03 -9.43 10.47
CA LYS A 3 -5.22 -9.60 9.03
C LYS A 3 -6.13 -8.48 8.55
N ASN A 4 -5.62 -7.25 8.53
CA ASN A 4 -6.49 -6.07 8.40
C ASN A 4 -6.94 -5.86 6.95
N PHE A 5 -8.09 -5.19 6.79
CA PHE A 5 -8.70 -4.95 5.49
C PHE A 5 -9.01 -3.47 5.27
N HIS A 6 -8.98 -3.07 4.00
CA HIS A 6 -9.67 -1.88 3.50
C HIS A 6 -10.87 -2.34 2.67
N PHE A 7 -12.05 -1.84 3.00
CA PHE A 7 -13.28 -2.14 2.29
C PHE A 7 -13.78 -0.88 1.58
N VAL A 8 -13.99 -0.98 0.26
CA VAL A 8 -14.32 0.16 -0.59
C VAL A 8 -15.76 0.02 -1.07
N HIS A 9 -16.57 1.04 -0.78
CA HIS A 9 -17.90 1.18 -1.38
C HIS A 9 -17.80 1.93 -2.72
N ARG A 10 -18.78 1.76 -3.62
CA ARG A 10 -18.78 2.40 -4.95
C ARG A 10 -18.82 3.94 -4.92
N SER A 11 -19.13 4.54 -3.78
CA SER A 11 -19.14 6.00 -3.57
C SER A 11 -17.86 6.52 -2.95
N ALA A 12 -16.83 5.69 -2.78
CA ALA A 12 -15.58 6.09 -2.17
C ALA A 12 -14.81 7.06 -3.08
N ASP A 13 -14.08 7.97 -2.43
CA ASP A 13 -13.08 8.79 -3.09
C ASP A 13 -11.89 7.94 -3.53
N VAL A 14 -11.61 7.88 -4.83
CA VAL A 14 -10.61 6.98 -5.40
C VAL A 14 -9.20 7.39 -4.98
N ASP A 15 -8.90 8.70 -4.90
CA ASP A 15 -7.62 9.24 -4.46
C ASP A 15 -7.24 8.78 -3.04
N SER A 16 -8.18 8.91 -2.10
CA SER A 16 -8.01 8.48 -0.71
C SER A 16 -7.86 6.96 -0.60
N VAL A 17 -8.60 6.20 -1.41
CA VAL A 17 -8.49 4.73 -1.45
C VAL A 17 -7.09 4.30 -1.89
N VAL A 18 -6.57 4.88 -2.97
CA VAL A 18 -5.26 4.52 -3.54
C VAL A 18 -4.15 4.89 -2.56
N SER A 19 -4.05 6.17 -2.18
CA SER A 19 -3.00 6.68 -1.30
C SER A 19 -3.01 6.01 0.08
N GLY A 20 -4.20 5.88 0.69
CA GLY A 20 -4.37 5.26 2.00
C GLY A 20 -4.03 3.77 1.99
N THR A 21 -4.41 3.04 0.93
CA THR A 21 -4.10 1.61 0.82
C THR A 21 -2.61 1.38 0.57
N LEU A 22 -1.96 2.17 -0.29
CA LEU A 22 -0.52 2.05 -0.52
C LEU A 22 0.28 2.26 0.77
N ARG A 23 -0.02 3.32 1.52
CA ARG A 23 0.66 3.58 2.79
C ARG A 23 0.41 2.50 3.82
N SER A 24 -0.86 2.14 4.03
CA SER A 24 -1.25 1.12 5.00
C SER A 24 -0.64 -0.25 4.70
N ALA A 25 -0.47 -0.60 3.42
CA ALA A 25 0.08 -1.88 3.00
C ALA A 25 1.61 -1.91 2.97
N PHE A 26 2.27 -0.84 2.52
CA PHE A 26 3.68 -0.90 2.13
C PHE A 26 4.63 -0.06 2.99
N GLU A 27 4.17 0.92 3.76
CA GLU A 27 5.06 1.63 4.68
C GLU A 27 5.74 0.64 5.64
N TYR A 28 7.04 0.81 5.87
CA TYR A 28 7.85 -0.11 6.65
C TYR A 28 7.81 -1.57 6.13
N GLY A 29 7.59 -1.75 4.82
CA GLY A 29 7.47 -3.06 4.19
C GLY A 29 6.25 -3.85 4.67
N GLY A 30 5.22 -3.17 5.19
CA GLY A 30 4.04 -3.83 5.76
C GLY A 30 4.30 -4.55 7.08
N GLN A 31 5.46 -4.34 7.72
CA GLN A 31 5.84 -4.96 9.00
C GLN A 31 5.17 -4.27 10.19
N LYS A 32 3.85 -4.03 10.08
CA LYS A 32 2.99 -3.44 11.11
C LYS A 32 1.83 -4.40 11.36
N CYS A 33 1.50 -4.66 12.62
CA CYS A 33 0.36 -5.52 12.97
C CYS A 33 -1.00 -4.97 12.47
N SER A 34 -1.06 -3.66 12.20
CA SER A 34 -2.19 -2.92 11.67
C SER A 34 -2.19 -2.79 10.13
N ALA A 35 -1.15 -3.26 9.43
CA ALA A 35 -1.03 -3.10 7.98
C ALA A 35 -2.23 -3.72 7.24
N CYS A 36 -2.72 -3.01 6.23
CA CYS A 36 -3.75 -3.53 5.33
C CYS A 36 -3.14 -4.63 4.45
N SER A 37 -3.73 -5.83 4.50
CA SER A 37 -3.27 -6.99 3.70
C SER A 37 -4.38 -7.56 2.80
N ARG A 38 -5.56 -6.93 2.80
CA ARG A 38 -6.73 -7.32 2.02
C ARG A 38 -7.51 -6.08 1.58
N LEU A 39 -7.59 -5.82 0.29
CA LEU A 39 -8.41 -4.75 -0.30
C LEU A 39 -9.64 -5.36 -0.97
N TYR A 40 -10.83 -4.89 -0.60
CA TYR A 40 -12.09 -5.26 -1.25
C TYR A 40 -12.61 -4.07 -2.04
N ALA A 41 -12.64 -4.17 -3.36
CA ALA A 41 -13.04 -3.08 -4.26
C ALA A 41 -14.23 -3.48 -5.15
N PRO A 42 -15.17 -2.56 -5.42
CA PRO A 42 -16.31 -2.85 -6.27
C PRO A 42 -15.89 -2.85 -7.74
N ARG A 43 -16.51 -3.73 -8.53
CA ARG A 43 -16.24 -3.84 -9.98
C ARG A 43 -16.32 -2.49 -10.72
N SER A 44 -17.23 -1.62 -10.31
CA SER A 44 -17.45 -0.29 -10.91
C SER A 44 -16.25 0.66 -10.77
N LEU A 45 -15.47 0.56 -9.68
CA LEU A 45 -14.29 1.40 -9.46
C LEU A 45 -12.97 0.66 -9.74
N TRP A 46 -13.03 -0.66 -9.90
CA TRP A 46 -11.82 -1.48 -10.03
C TRP A 46 -10.88 -1.06 -11.17
N PRO A 47 -11.33 -0.71 -12.39
CA PRO A 47 -10.43 -0.25 -13.44
C PRO A 47 -9.61 0.99 -13.03
N GLN A 48 -10.24 1.96 -12.35
CA GLN A 48 -9.61 3.18 -11.88
C GLN A 48 -8.65 2.91 -10.72
N ILE A 49 -9.12 2.20 -9.69
CA ILE A 49 -8.32 1.84 -8.51
C ILE A 49 -7.09 1.02 -8.92
N LYS A 50 -7.27 -0.01 -9.76
CA LYS A 50 -6.17 -0.86 -10.24
C LYS A 50 -5.15 -0.06 -11.04
N GLY A 51 -5.61 0.76 -11.99
CA GLY A 51 -4.73 1.57 -12.83
C GLY A 51 -3.83 2.46 -11.99
N ARG A 52 -4.43 3.22 -11.07
CA ARG A 52 -3.70 4.13 -10.19
C ARG A 52 -2.80 3.44 -9.18
N LEU A 53 -3.23 2.33 -8.60
CA LEU A 53 -2.37 1.53 -7.72
C LEU A 53 -1.12 1.07 -8.47
N LEU A 54 -1.24 0.58 -9.71
CA LEU A 54 -0.09 0.12 -10.49
C LEU A 54 0.84 1.27 -10.89
N GLU A 55 0.26 2.42 -11.28
CA GLU A 55 1.02 3.63 -11.60
C GLU A 55 1.81 4.14 -10.39
N GLU A 56 1.14 4.39 -9.27
CA GLU A 56 1.77 4.91 -8.05
C GLU A 56 2.77 3.91 -7.46
N LEU A 57 2.45 2.60 -7.49
CA LEU A 57 3.37 1.54 -7.06
C LEU A 57 4.65 1.52 -7.92
N GLY A 58 4.54 1.78 -9.22
CA GLY A 58 5.70 1.89 -10.12
C GLY A 58 6.65 3.02 -9.77
N GLY A 59 6.18 4.05 -9.05
CA GLY A 59 7.00 5.16 -8.55
C GLY A 59 7.59 4.96 -7.16
N ILE A 60 7.26 3.86 -6.46
CA ILE A 60 7.74 3.63 -5.10
C ILE A 60 9.24 3.31 -5.09
N LYS A 61 10.01 4.13 -4.34
CA LYS A 61 11.43 3.92 -4.13
C LYS A 61 11.69 3.00 -2.95
N VAL A 62 12.45 1.93 -3.19
CA VAL A 62 12.96 1.01 -2.16
C VAL A 62 14.47 1.16 -2.09
N GLY A 63 15.03 1.44 -0.90
CA GLY A 63 16.45 1.79 -0.79
C GLY A 63 16.98 1.89 0.64
N ASN A 64 18.17 2.46 0.77
CA ASN A 64 18.78 2.76 2.07
C ASN A 64 18.22 4.11 2.59
N PRO A 65 17.43 4.10 3.68
CA PRO A 65 16.78 5.30 4.18
C PRO A 65 17.74 6.30 4.83
N ALA A 66 18.96 5.88 5.19
CA ALA A 66 19.99 6.78 5.74
C ALA A 66 20.68 7.62 4.66
N GLU A 67 20.74 7.11 3.41
CA GLU A 67 21.46 7.74 2.30
C GLU A 67 20.53 8.48 1.32
N ASP A 68 19.28 8.01 1.15
CA ASP A 68 18.28 8.65 0.29
C ASP A 68 16.95 8.86 1.04
N PHE A 69 16.65 10.11 1.39
CA PHE A 69 15.40 10.51 2.05
C PHE A 69 14.17 10.41 1.12
N GLY A 70 14.36 10.18 -0.17
CA GLY A 70 13.30 9.80 -1.10
C GLY A 70 12.87 8.34 -0.98
N THR A 71 13.53 7.53 -0.15
CA THR A 71 13.15 6.13 0.11
C THR A 71 11.77 6.06 0.77
N PHE A 72 10.84 5.32 0.17
CA PHE A 72 9.50 5.10 0.73
C PHE A 72 9.49 3.98 1.79
N PHE A 73 10.17 2.86 1.50
CA PHE A 73 10.46 1.83 2.50
C PHE A 73 11.78 1.11 2.17
N SER A 74 12.30 0.34 3.13
CA SER A 74 13.58 -0.36 2.99
C SER A 74 13.42 -1.88 3.08
N ALA A 75 14.54 -2.59 3.25
CA ALA A 75 14.54 -4.02 3.49
C ALA A 75 13.61 -4.43 4.65
N VAL A 76 13.12 -5.65 4.59
CA VAL A 76 12.51 -6.32 5.74
C VAL A 76 13.56 -6.61 6.82
N ILE A 77 13.11 -6.98 8.02
CA ILE A 77 13.95 -6.98 9.21
C ILE A 77 15.09 -8.02 9.17
N ASP A 78 14.83 -9.22 8.69
CA ASP A 78 15.80 -10.31 8.59
C ASP A 78 15.40 -11.34 7.52
N ALA A 79 16.18 -12.41 7.41
CA ALA A 79 15.96 -13.49 6.44
C ALA A 79 14.88 -14.51 6.87
N LYS A 80 14.41 -14.45 8.12
CA LYS A 80 13.42 -15.40 8.62
C LYS A 80 12.02 -14.98 8.18
N SER A 81 11.19 -15.97 7.90
CA SER A 81 9.76 -15.81 7.60
C SER A 81 8.96 -16.67 8.56
#